data_AF-A0A537JJG0-F1
#
_entry.id   AF-A0A537JJG0-F1
#
_cell.length_a   1.000
_cell.length_b   1.000
_cell.length_c   1.000
_cell.angle_alpha   90.00
_cell.angle_beta   90.00
_cell.angle_gamma   90.00
#
_symmetry.space_group_name_H-M   'P 1'
#
loop_
_entity.id
_entity.type
_entity.pdbx_description
1 polymer ?
#
loop_
_entity_poly.entity_id
_entity_poly.type
_entity_poly.pdbx_seq_one_letter_code
_entity_poly.pdbx_strand_id
1 'polypeptide(L)'
;GVLVRGVDTGVPIRVSYALTEKGKALGGVVERIERWAHGWLAPRGVNLHRRPASHQVSRRTPPRPMGARRAARTVPAGQGRRHDA
;
A
#
# COMPACT_ATOMS: atom_id res chain seq x y z
N GLY A 1 -33.00 13.96 1.28
CA GLY A 1 -32.36 13.36 0.09
C GLY A 1 -31.14 12.59 0.53
N VAL A 2 -30.92 11.39 0.01
CA VAL A 2 -30.14 10.29 0.64
C VAL A 2 -30.69 9.91 2.00
N LEU A 3 -30.64 10.82 2.98
CA LEU A 3 -31.20 10.64 4.32
C LEU A 3 -32.50 11.45 4.54
N VAL A 4 -33.29 10.97 5.49
CA VAL A 4 -34.31 11.71 6.24
C VAL A 4 -33.88 11.73 7.72
N ARG A 5 -34.17 12.84 8.42
CA ARG A 5 -33.82 13.06 9.82
C ARG A 5 -35.09 13.09 10.67
N GLY A 6 -35.17 12.24 11.69
CA GLY A 6 -36.18 12.31 12.74
C GLY A 6 -35.62 13.00 13.98
N VAL A 7 -36.48 13.68 14.74
CA VAL A 7 -36.16 14.20 16.08
C VAL A 7 -37.28 13.78 17.01
N ASP A 8 -36.92 13.11 18.09
CA ASP A 8 -37.78 12.88 19.24
C ASP A 8 -37.39 13.90 20.32
N THR A 9 -38.34 14.75 20.69
CA THR A 9 -38.16 15.82 21.68
C THR A 9 -38.47 15.37 23.12
N GLY A 10 -38.71 14.08 23.35
CA GLY A 10 -38.78 13.49 24.68
C GLY A 10 -37.47 13.64 25.46
N VAL A 11 -37.45 13.20 26.72
CA VAL A 11 -36.26 13.22 27.57
C VAL A 11 -35.73 11.79 27.72
N PRO A 12 -34.49 11.48 27.28
CA PRO A 12 -33.53 12.35 26.59
C PRO A 12 -33.85 12.54 25.09
N ILE A 13 -33.53 13.73 24.56
CA ILE A 13 -33.74 14.06 23.13
C ILE A 13 -32.99 13.07 22.25
N ARG A 14 -33.67 12.50 21.24
CA ARG A 14 -33.07 11.60 20.25
C ARG A 14 -33.12 12.20 18.86
N VAL A 15 -32.09 11.95 18.07
CA VAL A 15 -32.04 12.25 16.64
C VAL A 15 -31.79 10.95 15.90
N SER A 16 -32.62 10.64 14.91
CA SER A 16 -32.50 9.45 14.08
C SER A 16 -32.25 9.85 12.62
N TYR A 17 -31.57 8.97 11.90
CA TYR A 17 -31.32 9.12 10.46
C TYR A 17 -31.67 7.82 9.76
N ALA A 18 -32.44 7.91 8.67
CA ALA A 18 -32.81 6.76 7.86
C ALA A 18 -32.57 7.05 6.37
N LEU A 19 -32.27 6.02 5.58
CA LEU A 19 -32.16 6.15 4.13
C LEU A 19 -33.53 6.37 3.50
N THR A 20 -33.64 7.46 2.74
CA THR A 20 -34.68 7.63 1.71
C THR A 20 -34.54 6.57 0.60
N GLU A 21 -35.58 6.34 -0.20
CA GLU A 21 -35.48 5.43 -1.37
C GLU A 21 -34.35 5.84 -2.34
N LYS A 22 -34.14 7.15 -2.56
CA LYS A 22 -33.00 7.66 -3.33
C LYS A 22 -31.64 7.30 -2.69
N GLY A 23 -31.58 7.18 -1.37
CA GLY A 23 -30.40 6.74 -0.62
C GLY A 23 -30.17 5.24 -0.72
N LYS A 24 -31.23 4.43 -0.66
CA LYS A 24 -31.15 2.97 -0.89
C LYS A 24 -30.69 2.67 -2.33
N ALA A 25 -31.21 3.40 -3.31
CA ALA A 25 -30.83 3.29 -4.72
C ALA A 25 -29.33 3.56 -5.00
N LEU A 26 -28.62 4.25 -4.10
CA LEU A 26 -27.16 4.44 -4.19
C LEU A 26 -26.35 3.20 -3.78
N GLY A 27 -26.95 2.18 -3.15
CA GLY A 27 -26.24 1.00 -2.66
C GLY A 27 -25.38 0.33 -3.75
N GLY A 28 -25.96 0.05 -4.91
CA GLY A 28 -25.21 -0.53 -6.04
C GLY A 28 -24.10 0.36 -6.61
N VAL A 29 -24.10 1.67 -6.35
CA VAL A 29 -22.97 2.57 -6.67
C VAL A 29 -21.85 2.38 -5.65
N VAL A 30 -22.20 2.37 -4.35
CA VAL A 30 -21.24 2.14 -3.26
C VAL A 30 -20.53 0.80 -3.44
N GLU A 31 -21.27 -0.28 -3.69
CA GLU A 31 -20.71 -1.60 -3.95
C GLU A 31 -19.76 -1.65 -5.16
N ARG A 32 -20.06 -0.90 -6.24
CA ARG A 32 -19.19 -0.84 -7.42
C ARG A 32 -17.89 -0.11 -7.12
N ILE A 33 -17.97 0.98 -6.36
CA ILE A 33 -16.78 1.72 -5.87
C ILE A 33 -15.97 0.84 -4.93
N GLU A 34 -16.61 0.07 -4.04
CA GLU A 34 -15.96 -0.86 -3.15
C GLU A 34 -15.22 -1.97 -3.90
N ARG A 35 -15.87 -2.64 -4.87
CA ARG A 35 -15.24 -3.67 -5.72
C ARG A 35 -14.07 -3.10 -6.53
N TRP A 36 -14.22 -1.89 -7.09
CA TRP A 36 -13.12 -1.19 -7.76
C TRP A 36 -11.96 -0.94 -6.80
N ALA A 37 -12.22 -0.36 -5.63
CA ALA A 37 -11.20 -0.01 -4.65
C ALA A 37 -10.40 -1.24 -4.16
N HIS A 38 -11.05 -2.38 -3.95
CA HIS A 38 -10.38 -3.64 -3.59
C HIS A 38 -9.43 -4.16 -4.68
N GLY A 39 -9.60 -3.76 -5.95
CA GLY A 39 -8.64 -4.06 -7.02
C GLY A 39 -7.36 -3.22 -6.99
N TRP A 40 -7.36 -2.08 -6.29
CA TRP A 40 -6.21 -1.16 -6.19
C TRP A 40 -5.56 -1.16 -4.80
N LEU A 41 -6.35 -1.39 -3.75
CA LEU A 41 -5.87 -1.48 -2.39
C LEU A 41 -5.37 -2.89 -2.11
N ALA A 42 -4.04 -3.05 -1.99
CA ALA A 42 -3.45 -4.27 -1.46
C ALA A 42 -4.13 -4.65 -0.12
N PRO A 43 -4.33 -5.95 0.18
CA PRO A 43 -4.91 -6.40 1.44
C PRO A 43 -4.16 -5.75 2.60
N ARG A 44 -4.85 -4.88 3.37
CA ARG A 44 -4.21 -4.08 4.41
C ARG A 44 -3.77 -4.96 5.58
N GLY A 45 -2.53 -5.41 5.51
CA GLY A 45 -1.75 -5.67 6.70
C GLY A 45 -1.66 -4.38 7.53
N VAL A 46 -2.37 -4.39 8.66
CA VAL A 46 -2.28 -3.40 9.76
C VAL A 46 -2.99 -2.05 9.54
N ASN A 47 -3.63 -1.62 10.62
CA ASN A 47 -4.38 -0.38 10.76
C ASN A 47 -3.44 0.83 10.97
N LEU A 48 -3.31 1.68 9.95
CA LEU A 48 -2.41 2.85 9.93
C LEU A 48 -2.73 3.92 11.00
N HIS A 49 -3.89 3.84 11.67
CA HIS A 49 -4.24 4.77 12.75
C HIS A 49 -3.72 4.35 14.13
N ARG A 50 -3.09 3.17 14.26
CA ARG A 50 -2.40 2.76 15.49
C ARG A 50 -0.93 3.18 15.46
N ARG A 51 -0.62 4.41 15.91
CA ARG A 51 0.73 4.74 16.42
C ARG A 51 0.84 4.27 17.87
N PRO A 52 1.50 3.15 18.20
CA PRO A 52 2.05 2.99 19.54
C PRO A 52 3.16 4.03 19.72
N ALA A 53 3.31 4.55 20.94
CA ALA A 53 4.32 5.56 21.25
C ALA A 53 5.74 5.02 21.00
N SER A 54 6.63 5.95 20.63
CA SER A 54 8.07 5.74 20.56
C SER A 54 8.63 5.08 21.81
N HIS A 55 9.41 3.99 21.68
CA HIS A 55 10.53 3.66 22.57
C HIS A 55 11.38 2.50 22.00
N GLN A 56 12.71 2.70 21.95
CA GLN A 56 13.77 1.71 21.64
C GLN A 56 13.74 1.17 20.19
N VAL A 57 14.86 1.06 19.47
CA VAL A 57 16.19 0.58 19.92
C VAL A 57 17.34 1.51 19.53
N SER A 58 17.98 2.10 20.54
CA SER A 58 19.38 2.54 20.44
C SER A 58 20.29 1.42 20.97
N ARG A 59 20.73 0.49 20.11
CA ARG A 59 21.81 -0.47 20.39
C ARG A 59 22.75 -0.64 19.18
N ARG A 60 23.70 0.29 19.11
CA ARG A 60 25.05 0.29 18.50
C ARG A 60 25.62 -1.12 18.13
N THR A 61 26.04 -1.37 16.86
CA THR A 61 27.45 -1.29 16.31
C THR A 61 28.17 -2.67 16.32
N PRO A 62 29.11 -3.10 15.41
CA PRO A 62 29.92 -2.45 14.33
C PRO A 62 29.87 -3.09 12.89
N PRO A 63 30.60 -2.58 11.86
CA PRO A 63 30.63 -3.11 10.47
C PRO A 63 31.81 -4.06 10.13
N ARG A 64 31.69 -4.84 9.04
CA ARG A 64 32.75 -5.68 8.40
C ARG A 64 32.40 -6.02 6.93
N PRO A 65 33.35 -6.44 6.06
CA PRO A 65 34.66 -5.84 5.79
C PRO A 65 34.92 -5.65 4.27
N MET A 66 36.08 -5.10 3.94
CA MET A 66 36.55 -4.76 2.59
C MET A 66 36.99 -5.98 1.75
N GLY A 67 36.65 -6.00 0.45
CA GLY A 67 37.14 -6.98 -0.54
C GLY A 67 36.92 -6.45 -1.97
N ALA A 68 37.77 -5.58 -2.50
CA ALA A 68 39.09 -5.88 -3.08
C ALA A 68 39.03 -6.56 -4.48
N ARG A 69 39.04 -5.72 -5.52
CA ARG A 69 39.68 -5.88 -6.85
C ARG A 69 39.71 -7.26 -7.54
N ARG A 70 39.19 -7.27 -8.78
CA ARG A 70 39.86 -7.92 -9.94
C ARG A 70 39.51 -7.14 -11.21
N ALA A 71 40.24 -6.07 -11.57
CA ALA A 71 41.54 -6.12 -12.25
C ALA A 71 41.47 -6.89 -13.58
N ALA A 72 41.54 -6.16 -14.69
CA ALA A 72 41.63 -6.70 -16.04
C ALA A 72 42.88 -7.58 -16.21
N ARG A 73 42.83 -8.56 -17.11
CA ARG A 73 44.01 -9.30 -17.55
C ARG A 73 44.04 -9.42 -19.08
N THR A 74 45.02 -8.75 -19.65
CA THR A 74 45.40 -8.70 -21.07
C THR A 74 46.04 -10.04 -21.50
N VAL A 75 45.64 -10.59 -22.66
CA VAL A 75 46.48 -11.06 -23.82
C VAL A 75 47.65 -12.05 -23.52
N PRO A 76 47.84 -13.17 -24.28
CA PRO A 76 48.31 -13.07 -25.68
C PRO A 76 47.96 -14.15 -26.74
N ALA A 77 48.02 -13.68 -28.00
CA ALA A 77 48.45 -14.25 -29.29
C ALA A 77 48.43 -15.78 -29.60
N GLY A 78 48.03 -16.14 -30.83
CA GLY A 78 48.20 -17.50 -31.39
C GLY A 78 47.61 -17.80 -32.79
N GLN A 79 48.22 -17.24 -33.85
CA GLN A 79 48.18 -17.61 -35.30
C GLN A 79 47.33 -18.83 -35.78
N GLY A 80 46.46 -18.66 -36.82
CA GLY A 80 45.52 -19.74 -37.25
C GLY A 80 45.03 -19.87 -38.72
N ARG A 81 45.63 -19.22 -39.74
CA ARG A 81 45.55 -19.52 -41.21
C ARG A 81 44.20 -19.70 -41.99
N ARG A 82 44.13 -18.95 -43.12
CA ARG A 82 43.70 -19.30 -44.52
C ARG A 82 42.22 -19.18 -44.97
N HIS A 83 42.10 -18.99 -46.29
CA HIS A 83 40.95 -18.84 -47.20
C HIS A 83 40.23 -17.47 -47.16
N ASP A 84 39.90 -16.80 -48.27
CA ASP A 84 40.29 -16.93 -49.70
C ASP A 84 39.96 -15.59 -50.44
N ALA A 85 40.35 -15.50 -51.72
CA ALA A 85 40.16 -14.39 -52.69
C ALA A 85 41.19 -13.24 -52.65
#